data_AF-A0A947AWD5-F1
#
_entry.id   AF-A0A947AWD5-F1
#
_cell.length_a   1.000
_cell.length_b   1.000
_cell.length_c   1.000
_cell.angle_alpha   90.00
_cell.angle_beta   90.00
_cell.angle_gamma   90.00
#
_symmetry.space_group_name_H-M   'P 1'
#
loop_
_entity.id
_entity.type
_entity.pdbx_description
1 polymer ?
#
loop_
_entity_poly.entity_id
_entity_poly.type
_entity_poly.pdbx_seq_one_letter_code
_entity_poly.pdbx_strand_id
1 'polypeptide(L)'
;MMKKVLAVLGLMSFFLLSAVIIWASSQNSEQEEPYDEDTYGPEEPIVWSSPQKSVVFSHKEHTLAADLSCEDCHDDLFEMEAGAAETYDDFNHASMDEGNYCGACHDDSMAFTTESYCGSCHLSPEEPIVWTKPLKAVLFTHDNHGEDMGMDCESCHNDLFLMEAGAAQENDDFNHESMDEGNYCGACHDGSTAFTYETRCTSCHIGVRGYARLTGEGGSEDHASGH
;
A
#
# COMPACT_ATOMS: atom_id res chain seq x y z
N MET A 1 73.12 17.64 -23.07
CA MET A 1 72.41 18.28 -21.94
C MET A 1 70.93 18.49 -22.25
N MET A 2 70.14 17.46 -22.61
CA MET A 2 68.75 17.68 -23.10
C MET A 2 67.70 16.63 -22.67
N LYS A 3 67.97 15.77 -21.67
CA LYS A 3 67.02 14.71 -21.27
C LYS A 3 66.38 14.86 -19.88
N LYS A 4 66.68 15.92 -19.12
CA LYS A 4 66.16 16.08 -17.75
C LYS A 4 65.11 17.19 -17.56
N VAL A 5 64.77 17.96 -18.59
CA VAL A 5 63.86 19.13 -18.46
C VAL A 5 62.40 18.79 -18.82
N LEU A 6 62.12 17.76 -19.62
CA LEU A 6 60.74 17.43 -20.01
C LEU A 6 59.92 16.71 -18.92
N ALA A 7 60.54 16.13 -17.90
CA ALA A 7 59.80 15.33 -16.90
C ALA A 7 59.14 16.17 -15.79
N VAL A 8 59.53 17.43 -15.61
CA VAL A 8 59.02 18.28 -14.51
C VAL A 8 57.80 19.12 -14.94
N LEU A 9 57.64 19.41 -16.23
CA LEU A 9 56.50 20.17 -16.76
C LEU A 9 55.22 19.33 -16.93
N GLY A 10 55.32 18.00 -17.00
CA GLY A 10 54.16 17.10 -17.09
C GLY A 10 53.42 16.89 -15.76
N LEU A 11 54.13 16.97 -14.63
CA LEU A 11 53.56 16.66 -13.30
C LEU A 11 52.85 17.84 -12.62
N MET A 12 53.19 19.09 -12.93
CA MET A 12 52.43 20.26 -12.44
C MET A 12 51.14 20.53 -13.24
N SER A 13 51.08 20.09 -14.50
CA SER A 13 49.86 20.19 -15.35
C SER A 13 48.76 19.24 -14.89
N PHE A 14 49.13 18.02 -14.46
CA PHE A 14 48.17 17.01 -14.03
C PHE A 14 47.53 17.33 -12.66
N PHE A 15 48.30 17.89 -11.72
CA PHE A 15 47.78 18.30 -10.40
C PHE A 15 46.81 19.49 -10.45
N LEU A 16 46.97 20.40 -11.42
CA LEU A 16 46.06 21.54 -11.59
C LEU A 16 44.72 21.12 -12.23
N LEU A 17 44.71 20.16 -13.16
CA LEU A 17 43.45 19.61 -13.70
C LEU A 17 42.68 18.80 -12.64
N SER A 18 43.35 18.03 -11.79
CA SER A 18 42.67 17.25 -10.74
C SER A 18 42.04 18.13 -9.65
N ALA A 19 42.65 19.27 -9.32
CA ALA A 19 42.10 20.20 -8.33
C ALA A 19 40.84 20.93 -8.84
N VAL A 20 40.75 21.23 -10.14
CA VAL A 20 39.56 21.88 -10.75
C VAL A 20 38.38 20.92 -10.81
N ILE A 21 38.62 19.64 -11.07
CA ILE A 21 37.55 18.62 -11.11
C ILE A 21 36.98 18.38 -9.71
N ILE A 22 37.84 18.32 -8.68
CA ILE A 22 37.38 18.15 -7.28
C ILE A 22 36.61 19.38 -6.79
N TRP A 23 36.98 20.59 -7.22
CA TRP A 23 36.23 21.81 -6.88
C TRP A 23 34.87 21.86 -7.58
N ALA A 24 34.80 21.46 -8.86
CA ALA A 24 33.54 21.38 -9.62
C ALA A 24 32.58 20.32 -9.03
N SER A 25 33.10 19.19 -8.53
CA SER A 25 32.27 18.18 -7.86
C SER A 25 31.77 18.61 -6.48
N SER A 26 32.42 19.58 -5.82
CA SER A 26 31.99 20.09 -4.51
C SER A 26 30.95 21.22 -4.56
N GLN A 27 30.69 21.78 -5.75
CA GLN A 27 29.73 22.87 -5.94
C GLN A 27 28.35 22.40 -6.41
N ASN A 28 28.21 21.12 -6.74
CA ASN A 28 26.96 20.54 -7.23
C ASN A 28 26.20 19.80 -6.10
N SER A 29 26.22 20.35 -4.88
CA SER A 29 25.09 20.15 -4.00
C SER A 29 23.99 21.07 -4.51
N GLU A 30 23.20 20.59 -5.47
CA GLU A 30 21.93 21.23 -5.82
C GLU A 30 21.19 21.44 -4.50
N GLN A 31 21.07 22.70 -4.12
CA GLN A 31 20.27 23.11 -2.98
C GLN A 31 18.85 22.89 -3.47
N GLU A 32 18.24 21.76 -3.11
CA GLU A 32 16.82 21.54 -3.42
C GLU A 32 16.04 22.73 -2.85
N GLU A 33 15.39 23.47 -3.74
CA GLU A 33 14.50 24.57 -3.35
C GLU A 33 13.42 24.00 -2.41
N PRO A 34 13.04 24.72 -1.34
CA PRO A 34 12.04 24.24 -0.41
C PRO A 34 10.71 23.97 -1.13
N TYR A 35 9.99 22.94 -0.70
CA TYR A 35 8.68 22.61 -1.24
C TYR A 35 7.71 23.79 -1.05
N ASP A 36 6.99 24.12 -2.11
CA ASP A 36 6.07 25.25 -2.15
C ASP A 36 4.62 24.74 -2.15
N GLU A 37 4.03 24.67 -0.97
CA GLU A 37 2.65 24.16 -0.79
C GLU A 37 1.60 25.04 -1.50
N ASP A 38 1.88 26.33 -1.72
CA ASP A 38 0.96 27.23 -2.43
C ASP A 38 0.89 26.88 -3.92
N THR A 39 1.97 26.32 -4.48
CA THR A 39 2.04 25.92 -5.88
C THR A 39 1.64 24.46 -6.06
N TYR A 40 2.08 23.57 -5.17
CA TYR A 40 1.97 22.12 -5.36
C TYR A 40 0.94 21.44 -4.45
N GLY A 41 0.30 22.16 -3.54
CA GLY A 41 -0.60 21.60 -2.53
C GLY A 41 0.14 21.06 -1.30
N PRO A 42 -0.56 20.43 -0.35
CA PRO A 42 0.03 19.85 0.87
C PRO A 42 1.18 18.87 0.58
N GLU A 43 2.29 18.98 1.33
CA GLU A 43 3.44 18.07 1.16
C GLU A 43 3.12 16.65 1.66
N GLU A 44 2.41 16.58 2.78
CA GLU A 44 2.02 15.31 3.39
C GLU A 44 0.89 14.64 2.58
N PRO A 45 0.97 13.33 2.31
CA PRO A 45 -0.10 12.63 1.62
C PRO A 45 -1.43 12.70 2.38
N ILE A 46 -2.51 12.82 1.62
CA ILE A 46 -3.86 12.59 2.15
C ILE A 46 -4.01 11.08 2.36
N VAL A 47 -4.55 10.71 3.51
CA VAL A 47 -4.91 9.32 3.82
C VAL A 47 -6.39 9.26 4.18
N TRP A 48 -7.21 8.70 3.30
CA TRP A 48 -8.62 8.47 3.57
C TRP A 48 -8.82 7.19 4.39
N SER A 49 -9.81 7.25 5.28
CA SER A 49 -10.17 6.20 6.22
C SER A 49 -11.56 5.60 5.95
N SER A 50 -12.32 6.21 5.04
CA SER A 50 -13.67 5.84 4.64
C SER A 50 -13.90 6.15 3.14
N PRO A 51 -14.68 5.34 2.40
CA PRO A 51 -15.29 4.08 2.84
C PRO A 51 -14.27 2.95 3.03
N GLN A 52 -13.13 3.02 2.33
CA GLN A 52 -12.02 2.09 2.48
C GLN A 52 -10.92 2.71 3.32
N LYS A 53 -10.31 1.92 4.21
CA LYS A 53 -9.18 2.37 5.02
C LYS A 53 -7.89 2.38 4.20
N SER A 54 -7.06 3.37 4.47
CA SER A 54 -5.68 3.47 3.99
C SER A 54 -5.56 3.69 2.49
N VAL A 55 -6.42 4.54 1.93
CA VAL A 55 -6.27 5.05 0.57
C VAL A 55 -5.41 6.31 0.60
N VAL A 56 -4.31 6.32 -0.14
CA VAL A 56 -3.32 7.40 -0.11
C VAL A 56 -3.35 8.19 -1.41
N PHE A 57 -3.28 9.52 -1.29
CA PHE A 57 -3.11 10.45 -2.40
C PHE A 57 -1.99 11.44 -2.12
N SER A 58 -1.14 11.68 -3.12
CA SER A 58 -0.01 12.61 -3.02
C SER A 58 -0.21 13.78 -3.98
N HIS A 59 -0.36 14.99 -3.44
CA HIS A 59 -0.39 16.20 -4.25
C HIS A 59 0.88 16.38 -5.06
N LYS A 60 2.05 16.18 -4.43
CA LYS A 60 3.36 16.25 -5.10
C LYS A 60 3.44 15.39 -6.36
N GLU A 61 2.91 14.17 -6.34
CA GLU A 61 2.93 13.31 -7.54
C GLU A 61 2.03 13.87 -8.65
N HIS A 62 0.90 14.48 -8.30
CA HIS A 62 -0.05 14.99 -9.28
C HIS A 62 0.32 16.39 -9.80
N THR A 63 0.74 17.30 -8.93
CA THR A 63 1.03 18.70 -9.30
C THR A 63 2.47 18.88 -9.78
N LEU A 64 3.45 18.31 -9.08
CA LEU A 64 4.87 18.47 -9.43
C LEU A 64 5.33 17.44 -10.46
N ALA A 65 5.00 16.16 -10.29
CA ALA A 65 5.48 15.12 -11.20
C ALA A 65 4.62 14.96 -12.46
N ALA A 66 3.29 15.11 -12.36
CA ALA A 66 2.37 15.05 -13.49
C ALA A 66 2.00 16.41 -14.10
N ASP A 67 2.52 17.52 -13.55
CA ASP A 67 2.33 18.90 -14.07
C ASP A 67 0.85 19.33 -14.13
N LEU A 68 0.02 18.84 -13.19
CA LEU A 68 -1.37 19.25 -13.05
C LEU A 68 -1.50 20.53 -12.21
N SER A 69 -2.42 21.39 -12.59
CA SER A 69 -2.79 22.59 -11.87
C SER A 69 -3.90 22.31 -10.84
N CYS A 70 -4.06 23.22 -9.87
CA CYS A 70 -5.12 23.09 -8.85
C CYS A 70 -6.52 23.02 -9.48
N GLU A 71 -6.74 23.74 -10.58
CA GLU A 71 -8.02 23.83 -11.29
C GLU A 71 -8.38 22.54 -12.05
N ASP A 72 -7.41 21.63 -12.28
CA ASP A 72 -7.67 20.34 -12.91
C ASP A 72 -8.41 19.36 -11.97
N CYS A 73 -8.41 19.65 -10.66
CA CYS A 73 -9.10 18.83 -9.66
C CYS A 73 -10.12 19.63 -8.83
N HIS A 74 -9.83 20.89 -8.52
CA HIS A 74 -10.62 21.70 -7.61
C HIS A 74 -11.45 22.78 -8.32
N ASP A 75 -12.71 23.02 -7.92
CA ASP A 75 -13.51 22.26 -6.94
C ASP A 75 -14.40 21.19 -7.63
N ASP A 76 -14.17 20.93 -8.91
CA ASP A 76 -15.06 20.11 -9.75
C ASP A 76 -15.02 18.61 -9.38
N LEU A 77 -13.84 18.05 -9.11
CA LEU A 77 -13.67 16.63 -8.73
C LEU A 77 -13.54 16.44 -7.22
N PHE A 78 -12.85 17.37 -6.55
CA PHE A 78 -12.64 17.34 -5.12
C PHE A 78 -12.82 18.73 -4.55
N GLU A 79 -13.44 18.83 -3.37
CA GLU A 79 -13.47 20.08 -2.64
C GLU A 79 -12.12 20.32 -1.95
N MET A 80 -11.70 21.58 -1.83
CA MET A 80 -10.56 21.98 -1.00
C MET A 80 -10.85 21.89 0.52
N GLU A 81 -11.58 20.87 0.96
CA GLU A 81 -11.86 20.53 2.36
C GLU A 81 -11.42 19.09 2.64
N ALA A 82 -10.48 18.94 3.59
CA ALA A 82 -9.94 17.64 3.96
C ALA A 82 -11.04 16.72 4.50
N GLY A 83 -11.17 15.53 3.93
CA GLY A 83 -12.18 14.54 4.32
C GLY A 83 -13.57 14.77 3.72
N ALA A 84 -13.80 15.82 2.92
CA ALA A 84 -15.10 16.06 2.28
C ALA A 84 -15.55 14.86 1.42
N ALA A 85 -14.64 14.30 0.63
CA ALA A 85 -14.90 13.12 -0.20
C ALA A 85 -15.39 11.90 0.61
N GLU A 86 -14.93 11.71 1.85
CA GLU A 86 -15.34 10.58 2.70
C GLU A 86 -16.81 10.64 3.12
N THR A 87 -17.45 11.79 2.96
CA THR A 87 -18.87 12.01 3.31
C THR A 87 -19.82 11.72 2.15
N TYR A 88 -19.29 11.53 0.94
CA TYR A 88 -20.08 11.28 -0.25
C TYR A 88 -20.32 9.79 -0.46
N ASP A 89 -21.60 9.42 -0.57
CA ASP A 89 -22.02 8.03 -0.79
C ASP A 89 -21.49 7.46 -2.12
N ASP A 90 -21.18 8.34 -3.08
CA ASP A 90 -20.64 7.98 -4.39
C ASP A 90 -19.10 8.01 -4.45
N PHE A 91 -18.38 8.25 -3.34
CA PHE A 91 -16.93 8.11 -3.33
C PHE A 91 -16.50 6.63 -3.29
N ASN A 92 -16.67 5.96 -4.42
CA ASN A 92 -16.43 4.53 -4.61
C ASN A 92 -16.01 4.21 -6.06
N HIS A 93 -15.49 3.01 -6.30
CA HIS A 93 -15.01 2.58 -7.62
C HIS A 93 -16.08 2.63 -8.72
N ALA A 94 -17.36 2.37 -8.41
CA ALA A 94 -18.41 2.45 -9.42
C ALA A 94 -18.58 3.89 -9.95
N SER A 95 -18.37 4.91 -9.11
CA SER A 95 -18.34 6.31 -9.55
C SER A 95 -17.05 6.66 -10.30
N MET A 96 -15.93 6.02 -9.94
CA MET A 96 -14.66 6.18 -10.67
C MET A 96 -14.76 5.60 -12.09
N ASP A 97 -15.43 4.46 -12.27
CA ASP A 97 -15.74 3.88 -13.59
C ASP A 97 -16.58 4.81 -14.48
N GLU A 98 -17.39 5.68 -13.86
CA GLU A 98 -18.19 6.69 -14.53
C GLU A 98 -17.41 7.99 -14.82
N GLY A 99 -16.12 8.04 -14.46
CA GLY A 99 -15.23 9.18 -14.70
C GLY A 99 -15.23 10.24 -13.61
N ASN A 100 -15.70 9.91 -12.40
CA ASN A 100 -15.65 10.83 -11.26
C ASN A 100 -14.40 10.59 -10.39
N TYR A 101 -14.08 11.55 -9.50
CA TYR A 101 -12.97 11.44 -8.56
C TYR A 101 -11.64 11.05 -9.26
N CYS A 102 -10.97 10.00 -8.77
CA CYS A 102 -9.73 9.48 -9.35
C CYS A 102 -9.93 8.99 -10.79
N GLY A 103 -11.10 8.43 -11.10
CA GLY A 103 -11.44 7.86 -12.41
C GLY A 103 -11.59 8.89 -13.52
N ALA A 104 -11.64 10.19 -13.20
CA ALA A 104 -11.59 11.27 -14.19
C ALA A 104 -10.28 11.28 -15.00
N CYS A 105 -9.20 10.72 -14.43
CA CYS A 105 -7.87 10.64 -15.05
C CYS A 105 -7.29 9.22 -15.03
N HIS A 106 -7.59 8.41 -14.00
CA HIS A 106 -7.17 7.01 -13.92
C HIS A 106 -8.11 6.11 -14.75
N ASP A 107 -8.03 6.27 -16.08
CA ASP A 107 -8.99 5.77 -17.08
C ASP A 107 -8.35 4.99 -18.26
N ASP A 108 -7.10 4.56 -18.12
CA ASP A 108 -6.23 3.98 -19.18
C ASP A 108 -5.87 4.90 -20.35
N SER A 109 -6.41 6.12 -20.40
CA SER A 109 -6.09 7.12 -21.42
C SER A 109 -5.08 8.14 -20.91
N MET A 110 -5.31 8.69 -19.71
CA MET A 110 -4.45 9.71 -19.10
C MET A 110 -3.47 9.10 -18.09
N ALA A 111 -3.94 8.22 -17.21
CA ALA A 111 -3.15 7.46 -16.26
C ALA A 111 -3.59 5.98 -16.23
N PHE A 112 -2.93 5.16 -15.41
CA PHE A 112 -3.34 3.76 -15.21
C PHE A 112 -4.77 3.70 -14.65
N THR A 113 -5.57 2.71 -15.10
CA THR A 113 -6.95 2.53 -14.63
C THR A 113 -7.07 2.26 -13.13
N THR A 114 -8.17 2.72 -12.52
CA THR A 114 -8.55 2.40 -11.13
C THR A 114 -8.85 0.90 -10.90
N GLU A 115 -9.10 0.14 -11.97
CA GLU A 115 -9.40 -1.29 -11.93
C GLU A 115 -8.16 -2.19 -11.78
N SER A 116 -6.96 -1.61 -11.74
CA SER A 116 -5.70 -2.35 -11.59
C SER A 116 -4.67 -1.54 -10.81
N TYR A 117 -3.54 -2.16 -10.47
CA TYR A 117 -2.50 -1.51 -9.66
C TYR A 117 -3.05 -1.01 -8.31
N CYS A 118 -3.91 -1.82 -7.67
CA CYS A 118 -4.63 -1.44 -6.45
C CYS A 118 -3.69 -0.85 -5.37
N GLY A 119 -2.49 -1.44 -5.23
CA GLY A 119 -1.45 -1.03 -4.30
C GLY A 119 -0.84 0.35 -4.53
N SER A 120 -1.12 1.01 -5.67
CA SER A 120 -0.69 2.40 -5.93
C SER A 120 -1.47 3.41 -5.07
N CYS A 121 -2.68 3.04 -4.65
CA CYS A 121 -3.54 3.90 -3.83
C CYS A 121 -3.94 3.22 -2.52
N HIS A 122 -4.31 1.94 -2.57
CA HIS A 122 -4.75 1.16 -1.41
C HIS A 122 -3.55 0.52 -0.72
N LEU A 123 -3.23 0.95 0.50
CA LEU A 123 -2.21 0.29 1.29
C LEU A 123 -2.75 -1.02 1.86
N SER A 124 -1.95 -2.08 1.71
CA SER A 124 -2.24 -3.36 2.34
C SER A 124 -2.32 -3.19 3.87
N PRO A 125 -3.36 -3.73 4.54
CA PRO A 125 -3.42 -3.72 5.99
C PRO A 125 -2.23 -4.48 6.59
N GLU A 126 -1.41 -3.79 7.37
CA GLU A 126 -0.32 -4.39 8.16
C GLU A 126 -0.88 -5.29 9.27
N GLU A 127 -2.05 -4.93 9.81
CA GLU A 127 -2.69 -5.67 10.88
C GLU A 127 -3.45 -6.90 10.35
N PRO A 128 -3.35 -8.05 11.03
CA PRO A 128 -4.10 -9.24 10.65
C PRO A 128 -5.61 -9.02 10.67
N ILE A 129 -6.30 -9.59 9.69
CA ILE A 129 -7.76 -9.71 9.73
C ILE A 129 -8.11 -10.87 10.66
N VAL A 130 -9.02 -10.61 11.59
CA VAL A 130 -9.54 -11.62 12.52
C VAL A 130 -11.05 -11.73 12.39
N TRP A 131 -11.51 -12.79 11.72
CA TRP A 131 -12.94 -13.09 11.67
C TRP A 131 -13.40 -13.74 12.98
N THR A 132 -14.58 -13.31 13.41
CA THR A 132 -15.20 -13.75 14.68
C THR A 132 -16.48 -14.54 14.47
N LYS A 133 -16.97 -14.63 13.23
CA LYS A 133 -18.11 -15.44 12.81
C LYS A 133 -17.74 -16.27 11.56
N PRO A 134 -18.40 -17.43 11.34
CA PRO A 134 -19.30 -18.11 12.29
C PRO A 134 -18.55 -18.72 13.49
N LEU A 135 -17.23 -18.89 13.39
CA LEU A 135 -16.38 -19.38 14.46
C LEU A 135 -15.47 -18.25 14.98
N LYS A 136 -15.36 -18.12 16.31
CA LYS A 136 -14.49 -17.10 16.91
C LYS A 136 -13.01 -17.42 16.65
N ALA A 137 -12.37 -16.46 15.98
CA ALA A 137 -10.94 -16.29 15.76
C ALA A 137 -10.36 -17.17 14.65
N VAL A 138 -10.64 -16.75 13.42
CA VAL A 138 -9.91 -17.15 12.21
C VAL A 138 -9.00 -15.99 11.82
N LEU A 139 -7.71 -16.26 11.70
CA LEU A 139 -6.68 -15.27 11.38
C LEU A 139 -6.34 -15.33 9.88
N PHE A 140 -6.22 -14.17 9.25
CA PHE A 140 -5.65 -13.98 7.93
C PHE A 140 -4.67 -12.81 7.93
N THR A 141 -3.58 -12.93 7.18
CA THR A 141 -2.57 -11.87 7.02
C THR A 141 -2.30 -11.64 5.55
N HIS A 142 -2.27 -10.37 5.12
CA HIS A 142 -1.94 -10.03 3.74
C HIS A 142 -0.48 -10.33 3.44
N ASP A 143 0.48 -10.03 4.32
CA ASP A 143 1.92 -10.23 4.10
C ASP A 143 2.24 -11.64 3.60
N ASN A 144 1.66 -12.66 4.23
CA ASN A 144 1.90 -14.06 3.86
C ASN A 144 1.38 -14.41 2.46
N HIS A 145 0.35 -13.72 1.96
CA HIS A 145 -0.30 -14.03 0.68
C HIS A 145 0.16 -13.07 -0.43
N GLY A 146 0.24 -11.77 -0.14
CA GLY A 146 0.70 -10.74 -1.07
C GLY A 146 2.21 -10.68 -1.16
N GLU A 147 2.90 -10.21 -0.11
CA GLU A 147 4.34 -9.92 -0.16
C GLU A 147 5.19 -11.19 -0.23
N ASP A 148 4.97 -12.15 0.67
CA ASP A 148 5.81 -13.35 0.78
C ASP A 148 5.57 -14.36 -0.37
N MET A 149 4.33 -14.46 -0.83
CA MET A 149 3.92 -15.40 -1.89
C MET A 149 3.82 -14.76 -3.28
N GLY A 150 3.85 -13.42 -3.36
CA GLY A 150 3.76 -12.68 -4.62
C GLY A 150 2.40 -12.82 -5.30
N MET A 151 1.30 -12.96 -4.54
CA MET A 151 -0.04 -13.02 -5.12
C MET A 151 -0.55 -11.61 -5.45
N ASP A 152 -1.16 -11.48 -6.62
CA ASP A 152 -1.78 -10.23 -7.07
C ASP A 152 -3.07 -9.96 -6.28
N CYS A 153 -3.44 -8.68 -6.11
CA CYS A 153 -4.62 -8.28 -5.35
C CYS A 153 -5.89 -8.89 -5.96
N GLU A 154 -5.94 -8.89 -7.29
CA GLU A 154 -7.01 -9.36 -8.15
C GLU A 154 -7.21 -10.88 -8.08
N SER A 155 -6.23 -11.63 -7.56
CA SER A 155 -6.38 -13.07 -7.33
C SER A 155 -7.37 -13.40 -6.20
N CYS A 156 -7.63 -12.41 -5.32
CA CYS A 156 -8.57 -12.52 -4.20
C CYS A 156 -9.73 -11.52 -4.33
N HIS A 157 -9.44 -10.29 -4.76
CA HIS A 157 -10.38 -9.19 -4.78
C HIS A 157 -10.90 -8.89 -6.19
N ASN A 158 -12.18 -8.58 -6.40
CA ASN A 158 -13.29 -8.61 -5.44
C ASN A 158 -14.12 -9.90 -5.51
N ASP A 159 -13.61 -10.94 -6.19
CA ASP A 159 -14.34 -12.18 -6.44
C ASP A 159 -14.43 -13.09 -5.20
N LEU A 160 -13.30 -13.41 -4.55
CA LEU A 160 -13.28 -14.31 -3.39
C LEU A 160 -13.53 -13.57 -2.08
N PHE A 161 -13.02 -12.34 -1.99
CA PHE A 161 -13.18 -11.48 -0.84
C PHE A 161 -13.43 -10.05 -1.32
N LEU A 162 -14.34 -9.34 -0.65
CA LEU A 162 -14.43 -7.89 -0.80
C LEU A 162 -13.27 -7.24 -0.06
N MET A 163 -12.79 -6.09 -0.54
CA MET A 163 -11.75 -5.28 0.15
C MET A 163 -12.23 -4.65 1.47
N GLU A 164 -13.38 -5.09 2.01
CA GLU A 164 -13.95 -4.62 3.27
C GLU A 164 -13.70 -5.65 4.39
N ALA A 165 -12.93 -5.23 5.40
CA ALA A 165 -12.60 -6.07 6.54
C ALA A 165 -13.87 -6.48 7.31
N GLY A 166 -14.13 -7.79 7.34
CA GLY A 166 -15.29 -8.36 8.01
C GLY A 166 -16.52 -8.58 7.12
N ALA A 167 -16.50 -8.17 5.85
CA ALA A 167 -17.63 -8.43 4.94
C ALA A 167 -17.91 -9.93 4.76
N ALA A 168 -16.85 -10.74 4.57
CA ALA A 168 -17.00 -12.19 4.37
C ALA A 168 -17.72 -12.89 5.52
N GLN A 169 -17.46 -12.50 6.78
CA GLN A 169 -18.07 -13.16 7.95
C GLN A 169 -19.55 -12.84 8.18
N GLU A 170 -20.11 -11.89 7.41
CA GLU A 170 -21.54 -11.59 7.44
C GLU A 170 -22.32 -12.41 6.41
N ASN A 171 -21.63 -13.15 5.52
CA ASN A 171 -22.26 -14.08 4.60
C ASN A 171 -22.55 -15.43 5.29
N ASP A 172 -23.77 -15.94 5.10
CA ASP A 172 -24.20 -17.24 5.67
C ASP A 172 -23.36 -18.43 5.12
N ASP A 173 -22.80 -18.28 3.92
CA ASP A 173 -22.00 -19.29 3.24
C ASP A 173 -20.51 -19.22 3.60
N PHE A 174 -20.06 -18.32 4.48
CA PHE A 174 -18.68 -18.28 4.95
C PHE A 174 -18.36 -19.43 5.92
N ASN A 175 -18.29 -20.64 5.36
CA ASN A 175 -18.16 -21.90 6.07
C ASN A 175 -17.41 -22.93 5.20
N HIS A 176 -17.07 -24.09 5.77
CA HIS A 176 -16.31 -25.12 5.05
C HIS A 176 -17.06 -25.78 3.89
N GLU A 177 -18.40 -25.79 3.88
CA GLU A 177 -19.17 -26.35 2.75
C GLU A 177 -18.97 -25.48 1.50
N SER A 178 -18.98 -24.15 1.64
CA SER A 178 -18.63 -23.24 0.54
C SER A 178 -17.15 -23.36 0.13
N MET A 179 -16.25 -23.65 1.10
CA MET A 179 -14.84 -23.91 0.78
C MET A 179 -14.64 -25.22 0.00
N ASP A 180 -15.44 -26.26 0.25
CA ASP A 180 -15.41 -27.52 -0.50
C ASP A 180 -15.78 -27.28 -1.99
N GLU A 181 -16.56 -26.24 -2.25
CA GLU A 181 -16.98 -25.79 -3.59
C GLU A 181 -15.97 -24.83 -4.26
N GLY A 182 -14.86 -24.53 -3.59
CA GLY A 182 -13.81 -23.66 -4.11
C GLY A 182 -14.00 -22.17 -3.82
N ASN A 183 -14.86 -21.79 -2.88
CA ASN A 183 -15.03 -20.41 -2.47
C ASN A 183 -14.08 -20.04 -1.31
N TYR A 184 -13.90 -18.73 -1.08
CA TYR A 184 -13.10 -18.18 0.02
C TYR A 184 -11.69 -18.81 0.08
N CYS A 185 -11.27 -19.26 1.26
CA CYS A 185 -9.98 -19.93 1.47
C CYS A 185 -9.87 -21.22 0.65
N GLY A 186 -10.98 -21.91 0.38
CA GLY A 186 -11.04 -23.17 -0.36
C GLY A 186 -10.63 -23.06 -1.83
N ALA A 187 -10.70 -21.86 -2.40
CA ALA A 187 -10.22 -21.58 -3.76
C ALA A 187 -8.74 -21.95 -3.98
N CYS A 188 -7.94 -21.88 -2.91
CA CYS A 188 -6.51 -22.18 -2.94
C CYS A 188 -6.08 -23.22 -1.89
N HIS A 189 -6.72 -23.29 -0.72
CA HIS A 189 -6.46 -24.30 0.31
C HIS A 189 -7.13 -25.64 0.00
N ASP A 190 -7.01 -26.10 -1.24
CA ASP A 190 -7.61 -27.31 -1.81
C ASP A 190 -6.70 -28.56 -1.75
N GLY A 191 -5.45 -28.38 -1.31
CA GLY A 191 -4.43 -29.44 -1.29
C GLY A 191 -3.64 -29.57 -2.59
N SER A 192 -3.96 -28.78 -3.62
CA SER A 192 -3.28 -28.74 -4.92
C SER A 192 -2.52 -27.43 -5.14
N THR A 193 -3.16 -26.30 -4.85
CA THR A 193 -2.61 -24.94 -4.96
C THR A 193 -1.84 -24.57 -3.69
N ALA A 194 -2.47 -24.79 -2.53
CA ALA A 194 -1.85 -24.66 -1.22
C ALA A 194 -2.18 -25.91 -0.36
N PHE A 195 -1.71 -25.92 0.89
CA PHE A 195 -2.08 -27.00 1.80
C PHE A 195 -3.60 -27.01 2.03
N THR A 196 -4.17 -28.20 2.13
CA THR A 196 -5.61 -28.36 2.40
C THR A 196 -6.00 -27.88 3.80
N TYR A 197 -7.12 -27.16 3.92
CA TYR A 197 -7.67 -26.73 5.23
C TYR A 197 -8.15 -27.90 6.09
N GLU A 198 -8.43 -29.06 5.50
CA GLU A 198 -9.00 -30.22 6.20
C GLU A 198 -8.08 -30.80 7.28
N THR A 199 -6.76 -30.57 7.18
CA THR A 199 -5.76 -31.24 8.04
C THR A 199 -4.95 -30.28 8.91
N ARG A 200 -5.05 -28.97 8.69
CA ARG A 200 -4.23 -27.94 9.36
C ARG A 200 -5.07 -26.86 10.04
N CYS A 201 -6.06 -27.27 10.82
CA CYS A 201 -7.04 -26.36 11.45
C CYS A 201 -6.36 -25.20 12.20
N THR A 202 -5.30 -25.47 12.96
CA THR A 202 -4.62 -24.47 13.80
C THR A 202 -3.74 -23.50 13.03
N SER A 203 -3.60 -23.65 11.71
CA SER A 203 -2.92 -22.67 10.87
C SER A 203 -3.74 -21.37 10.75
N CYS A 204 -5.07 -21.48 10.79
CA CYS A 204 -5.97 -20.32 10.66
C CYS A 204 -6.82 -20.14 11.92
N HIS A 205 -7.30 -21.23 12.54
CA HIS A 205 -8.12 -21.19 13.75
C HIS A 205 -7.24 -21.04 15.00
N ILE A 206 -7.12 -19.81 15.50
CA ILE A 206 -6.30 -19.49 16.68
C ILE A 206 -7.08 -19.69 18.00
N GLY A 207 -8.41 -19.81 17.91
CA GLY A 207 -9.32 -20.01 19.03
C GLY A 207 -9.31 -18.85 20.04
N VAL A 208 -10.12 -18.97 21.10
CA VAL A 208 -10.32 -17.89 22.09
C VAL A 208 -9.05 -17.48 22.82
N ARG A 209 -8.11 -18.41 23.03
CA ARG A 209 -6.82 -18.11 23.67
C ARG A 209 -5.86 -17.40 22.72
N GLY A 210 -5.88 -17.75 21.43
CA GLY A 210 -5.11 -17.03 20.42
C GLY A 210 -5.65 -15.61 20.27
N TYR A 211 -6.97 -15.48 20.17
CA TYR A 211 -7.65 -14.19 20.14
C TYR A 211 -7.26 -13.29 21.31
N ALA A 212 -7.41 -13.78 22.56
CA ALA A 212 -7.10 -12.99 23.75
C ALA A 212 -5.63 -12.56 23.86
N ARG A 213 -4.70 -13.32 23.24
CA ARG A 213 -3.30 -12.92 23.14
C ARG A 213 -3.08 -11.83 22.09
N LEU A 214 -3.76 -11.91 20.95
CA LEU A 214 -3.68 -10.90 19.90
C LEU A 214 -4.32 -9.57 20.34
N THR A 215 -5.47 -9.61 21.01
CA THR A 215 -6.23 -8.42 21.41
C THR A 215 -5.78 -7.82 22.74
N GLY A 216 -4.87 -8.49 23.47
CA GLY A 216 -4.47 -8.09 24.82
C GLY A 216 -5.53 -8.32 25.91
N GLU A 217 -6.67 -8.93 25.58
CA GLU A 217 -7.76 -9.25 26.52
C GLU A 217 -7.36 -10.30 27.59
N GLY A 218 -6.20 -10.96 27.44
CA GLY A 218 -5.66 -11.93 28.41
C GLY A 218 -4.69 -11.36 29.46
N GLY A 219 -4.53 -10.03 29.55
CA GLY A 219 -3.49 -9.35 30.32
C GLY A 219 -3.86 -8.85 31.72
N SER A 220 -4.36 -9.71 32.61
CA SER A 220 -4.06 -9.62 34.05
C SER A 220 -4.45 -10.94 34.73
N GLU A 221 -3.52 -11.50 35.50
CA GLU A 221 -3.63 -12.68 36.37
C GLU A 221 -2.99 -13.97 35.83
N ASP A 222 -2.13 -14.53 36.69
CA ASP A 222 -1.56 -15.87 36.69
C ASP A 222 -0.30 -16.19 35.86
N HIS A 223 0.78 -15.46 36.17
CA HIS A 223 2.09 -16.10 36.35
C HIS A 223 2.75 -15.67 37.65
N ALA A 224 2.14 -16.04 38.78
CA ALA A 224 2.79 -16.08 40.08
C ALA A 224 2.57 -17.46 40.74
N SER A 225 3.68 -18.18 40.91
CA SER A 225 3.91 -19.33 41.81
C SER A 225 3.19 -20.66 41.54
N GLY A 226 3.98 -21.75 41.45
CA GLY A 226 3.46 -23.11 41.67
C GLY A 226 4.29 -24.26 41.12
N HIS A 227 5.41 -24.56 41.80
CA HIS A 227 6.21 -25.80 41.81
C HIS A 227 6.93 -26.28 40.54
#